data_AF-E2C8Y8-F1
#
_entry.id   AF-E2C8Y8-F1
#
_cell.length_a   1.000
_cell.length_b   1.000
_cell.length_c   1.000
_cell.angle_alpha   90.00
_cell.angle_beta   90.00
_cell.angle_gamma   90.00
#
_symmetry.space_group_name_H-M   'P 1'
#
loop_
_entity.id
_entity.type
_entity.pdbx_description
1 polymer ?
#
loop_
_entity_poly.entity_id
_entity_poly.type
_entity_poly.pdbx_seq_one_letter_code
_entity_poly.pdbx_strand_id
1 'polypeptide(L)'
;ILQHDNARPHVAKVVKTYLETLKWEVLPHPPYSPDVDPSDYHLFRSMAHGLVDQYFRSYEEVRIGSIRGSLQTMTSFFNAGFVRCPKD
;
A
#
# COMPACT_ATOMS: atom_id res chain seq x y z
N ILE A 1 0.96 -12.15 -8.24
CA ILE A 1 1.65 -10.95 -8.76
C ILE A 1 1.75 -9.95 -7.60
N LEU A 2 2.93 -9.42 -7.33
CA LEU A 2 3.24 -8.45 -6.27
C LEU A 2 3.57 -7.11 -6.90
N GLN A 3 3.02 -6.03 -6.35
CA GLN A 3 3.47 -4.67 -6.66
C GLN A 3 4.03 -4.06 -5.37
N HIS A 4 5.25 -3.54 -5.42
CA HIS A 4 5.87 -2.78 -4.35
C HIS A 4 6.86 -1.78 -4.94
N ASP A 5 7.23 -0.77 -4.16
CA ASP A 5 8.21 0.24 -4.56
C ASP A 5 9.66 -0.30 -4.62
N ASN A 6 10.61 0.57 -4.98
CA ASN A 6 12.03 0.24 -5.06
C ASN A 6 12.79 0.48 -3.75
N ALA A 7 12.11 0.49 -2.59
CA ALA A 7 12.78 0.67 -1.30
C ALA A 7 13.89 -0.38 -1.10
N ARG A 8 15.00 0.03 -0.46
CA ARG A 8 16.18 -0.84 -0.26
C ARG A 8 15.85 -2.21 0.33
N PRO A 9 14.95 -2.34 1.33
CA PRO A 9 14.55 -3.66 1.84
C PRO A 9 13.87 -4.53 0.79
N HIS A 10 13.03 -3.96 -0.08
CA HIS A 10 12.26 -4.70 -1.08
C HIS A 10 13.12 -5.22 -2.24
N VAL A 11 14.16 -4.48 -2.61
CA VAL A 11 15.10 -4.89 -3.67
C VAL A 11 16.30 -5.70 -3.16
N ALA A 12 16.39 -5.91 -1.85
CA ALA A 12 17.46 -6.68 -1.23
C ALA A 12 17.46 -8.13 -1.72
N LYS A 13 18.65 -8.72 -1.87
CA LYS A 13 18.82 -10.09 -2.38
C LYS A 13 18.00 -11.12 -1.61
N VAL A 14 18.00 -11.03 -0.28
CA VAL A 14 17.26 -11.95 0.59
C VAL A 14 15.76 -11.93 0.32
N VAL A 15 15.18 -10.75 0.05
CA VAL A 15 13.76 -10.59 -0.24
C VAL A 15 13.44 -11.14 -1.63
N LYS A 16 14.27 -10.83 -2.65
CA LYS A 16 14.09 -11.37 -4.00
C LYS A 16 14.09 -12.90 -4.01
N THR A 17 15.07 -13.53 -3.36
CA THR A 17 15.15 -15.00 -3.26
C THR A 17 13.95 -15.60 -2.52
N TYR A 18 13.44 -14.91 -1.50
CA TYR A 18 12.22 -15.35 -0.80
C TYR A 18 10.98 -15.27 -1.70
N LEU A 19 10.80 -14.19 -2.46
CA LEU A 19 9.69 -14.03 -3.40
C LEU A 19 9.73 -15.06 -4.54
N GLU A 20 10.93 -15.39 -5.04
CA GLU A 20 11.15 -16.47 -6.00
C GLU A 20 10.73 -17.83 -5.43
N THR A 21 11.06 -18.10 -4.16
CA THR A 21 10.66 -19.34 -3.46
C THR A 21 9.13 -19.46 -3.35
N LEU A 22 8.45 -18.33 -3.12
CA LEU A 22 7.00 -18.26 -3.10
C LEU A 22 6.38 -18.32 -4.51
N LYS A 23 7.17 -18.20 -5.57
CA LYS A 23 6.74 -18.07 -6.98
C LYS A 23 5.86 -16.84 -7.23
N TRP A 24 6.12 -15.75 -6.51
CA TRP A 24 5.43 -14.49 -6.74
C TRP A 24 6.14 -13.71 -7.85
N GLU A 25 5.44 -13.42 -8.93
CA GLU A 25 5.88 -12.47 -9.95
C GLU A 25 5.84 -11.04 -9.38
N VAL A 26 6.94 -10.31 -9.46
CA VAL A 26 7.04 -8.91 -9.01
C VAL A 26 6.87 -8.00 -10.22
N LEU A 27 5.92 -7.07 -10.17
CA LEU A 27 5.71 -6.09 -11.23
C LEU A 27 6.85 -5.05 -11.25
N PRO A 28 7.29 -4.61 -12.45
CA PRO A 28 8.21 -3.49 -12.56
C PRO A 28 7.61 -2.23 -11.92
N HIS A 29 8.39 -1.56 -11.07
CA HIS A 29 8.00 -0.29 -10.46
C HIS A 29 9.00 0.80 -10.91
N PRO A 30 8.55 1.90 -11.52
CA PRO A 30 9.43 2.98 -11.90
C PRO A 30 9.97 3.73 -10.66
N PRO A 31 11.20 4.29 -10.70
CA PRO A 31 11.71 5.09 -9.60
C PRO A 31 10.85 6.34 -9.34
N TYR A 32 10.57 6.61 -8.07
CA TYR A 32 9.82 7.80 -7.62
C TYR A 32 8.40 7.92 -8.20
N SER A 33 7.67 6.81 -8.32
CA SER A 33 6.32 6.77 -8.92
C SER A 33 5.22 6.36 -7.92
N PRO A 34 4.97 7.18 -6.88
CA PRO A 34 3.89 6.92 -5.92
C PRO A 34 2.49 6.99 -6.56
N ASP A 35 2.36 7.66 -7.70
CA ASP A 35 1.15 7.73 -8.52
C ASP A 35 0.79 6.39 -9.20
N VAL A 36 1.80 5.54 -9.42
CA VAL A 36 1.66 4.21 -10.02
C VAL A 36 1.33 3.15 -8.96
N ASP A 37 1.65 3.40 -7.69
CA ASP A 37 1.34 2.49 -6.59
C ASP A 37 -0.10 2.68 -6.10
N PRO A 38 -0.98 1.67 -6.24
CA PRO A 38 -2.37 1.77 -5.80
C PRO A 38 -2.51 1.96 -4.28
N SER A 39 -1.52 1.51 -3.50
CA SER A 39 -1.51 1.74 -2.06
C SER A 39 -1.32 3.22 -1.72
N ASP A 40 -0.36 3.89 -2.35
CA ASP A 40 -0.11 5.32 -2.17
C ASP A 40 -1.22 6.20 -2.78
N TYR A 41 -1.60 5.93 -4.02
CA TYR A 41 -2.58 6.76 -4.73
C TYR A 41 -3.98 6.69 -4.12
N HIS A 42 -4.40 5.51 -3.64
CA HIS A 42 -5.78 5.29 -3.20
C HIS A 42 -5.91 4.98 -1.71
N LEU A 43 -5.27 3.92 -1.22
CA LEU A 43 -5.47 3.42 0.15
C LEU A 43 -4.98 4.44 1.19
N PHE A 44 -3.70 4.84 1.12
CA PHE A 44 -3.12 5.79 2.06
C PHE A 44 -3.75 7.17 1.94
N ARG A 45 -4.11 7.60 0.73
CA ARG A 45 -4.83 8.86 0.52
C ARG A 45 -6.20 8.88 1.18
N SER A 46 -7.00 7.83 1.01
CA SER A 46 -8.31 7.73 1.66
C SER A 46 -8.20 7.60 3.19
N MET A 47 -7.22 6.85 3.69
CA MET A 47 -6.97 6.78 5.13
C MET A 47 -6.55 8.15 5.69
N ALA A 48 -5.67 8.89 5.00
CA ALA A 48 -5.25 10.22 5.42
C ALA A 48 -6.45 11.19 5.56
N HIS A 49 -7.41 11.15 4.64
CA HIS A 49 -8.64 11.93 4.76
C HIS A 49 -9.46 11.58 6.03
N GLY A 50 -9.51 10.30 6.41
CA GLY A 50 -10.18 9.87 7.64
C GLY A 50 -9.42 10.19 8.93
N LEU A 51 -8.10 10.45 8.82
CA LEU A 51 -7.21 10.64 9.96
C LEU A 51 -6.81 12.10 10.21
N VAL A 52 -7.09 13.02 9.28
CA VAL A 52 -6.58 14.41 9.28
C VAL A 52 -6.84 15.19 10.59
N ASP A 53 -7.97 14.94 11.26
CA ASP A 53 -8.35 15.62 12.51
C ASP A 53 -8.40 14.66 13.71
N GLN A 54 -7.76 13.48 13.61
CA GLN A 54 -7.70 12.51 14.69
C GLN A 54 -6.46 12.76 15.57
N TYR A 55 -6.67 12.79 16.88
CA TYR A 55 -5.61 12.89 17.88
C TYR A 55 -5.48 11.57 18.63
N PHE A 56 -4.33 10.94 18.51
CA PHE A 56 -4.03 9.69 19.20
C PHE A 56 -3.10 9.95 20.38
N ARG A 57 -3.42 9.39 21.54
CA ARG A 57 -2.64 9.52 22.79
C ARG A 57 -1.79 8.30 23.10
N SER A 58 -2.01 7.20 22.39
CA SER A 58 -1.27 5.96 22.57
C SER A 58 -1.11 5.22 21.25
N TYR A 59 -0.13 4.33 21.22
CA TYR A 59 0.07 3.41 20.11
C TYR A 59 -1.17 2.53 19.85
N GLU A 60 -1.85 2.07 20.91
CA GLU A 60 -3.05 1.23 20.74
C GLU A 60 -4.19 2.01 20.06
N GLU A 61 -4.35 3.29 20.37
CA GLU A 61 -5.32 4.14 19.67
C GLU A 61 -4.96 4.32 18.18
N VAL A 62 -3.68 4.53 17.85
CA VAL A 62 -3.20 4.57 16.46
C VAL A 62 -3.51 3.25 15.76
N ARG A 63 -3.20 2.12 16.40
CA ARG A 63 -3.40 0.78 15.84
C ARG A 63 -4.87 0.51 15.56
N ILE A 64 -5.75 0.75 16.53
CA ILE A 64 -7.20 0.54 16.37
C ILE A 64 -7.78 1.50 15.33
N GLY A 65 -7.38 2.78 15.36
CA GLY A 65 -7.79 3.78 14.38
C GLY A 65 -7.37 3.40 12.96
N SER A 66 -6.12 2.95 12.79
CA SER A 66 -5.59 2.48 11.50
C SER A 66 -6.34 1.25 11.00
N ILE A 67 -6.59 0.24 11.84
CA ILE A 67 -7.34 -0.96 11.44
C ILE A 67 -8.77 -0.59 10.99
N ARG A 68 -9.46 0.29 11.72
CA ARG A 68 -10.81 0.74 11.37
C ARG A 68 -10.82 1.52 10.04
N GLY A 69 -9.87 2.42 9.85
CA GLY A 69 -9.69 3.17 8.60
C GLY A 69 -9.42 2.23 7.42
N SER A 70 -8.47 1.30 7.58
CA SER A 70 -8.14 0.32 6.56
C SER A 70 -9.33 -0.57 6.18
N LEU A 71 -10.12 -1.07 7.13
CA LEU A 71 -11.27 -1.94 6.80
C LEU A 71 -12.34 -1.22 5.97
N GLN A 72 -12.60 0.05 6.26
CA GLN A 72 -13.56 0.86 5.50
C GLN A 72 -13.04 1.14 4.08
N THR A 73 -11.79 1.57 3.96
CA THR A 73 -11.16 1.93 2.68
C THR A 73 -10.84 0.71 1.82
N MET A 74 -10.37 -0.40 2.40
CA MET A 74 -10.06 -1.63 1.67
C MET A 74 -11.31 -2.20 1.00
N THR A 75 -12.47 -2.14 1.66
CA THR A 75 -13.73 -2.60 1.07
C THR A 75 -14.07 -1.82 -0.19
N SER A 76 -13.96 -0.48 -0.17
CA SER A 76 -14.16 0.33 -1.38
C SER A 76 -13.08 0.11 -2.44
N PHE A 77 -11.82 -0.05 -2.02
CA PHE A 77 -10.67 -0.23 -2.92
C PHE A 77 -10.75 -1.55 -3.70
N PHE A 78 -10.98 -2.67 -3.03
CA PHE A 78 -11.10 -3.97 -3.70
C PHE A 78 -12.39 -4.10 -4.51
N ASN A 79 -13.49 -3.46 -4.07
CA ASN A 79 -14.76 -3.45 -4.83
C ASN A 79 -14.71 -2.56 -6.07
N ALA A 80 -13.93 -1.47 -6.07
CA ALA A 80 -13.71 -0.64 -7.25
C ALA A 80 -12.87 -1.35 -8.33
N GLY A 81 -12.37 -2.55 -8.02
CA GLY A 81 -11.39 -3.27 -8.82
C GLY A 81 -10.03 -2.57 -8.78
N PHE A 82 -8.97 -3.31 -9.09
CA PHE A 82 -7.63 -2.76 -9.33
C PHE A 82 -7.60 -1.97 -10.66
N VAL A 83 -8.56 -1.06 -10.84
CA VAL A 83 -8.94 -0.41 -12.10
C VAL A 83 -8.67 1.08 -11.95
N ARG A 84 -7.38 1.41 -11.79
CA ARG A 84 -6.77 2.70 -12.16
C ARG A 84 -5.32 2.69 -11.69
N CYS A 85 -4.45 2.17 -12.54
CA CYS A 85 -3.09 2.66 -12.62
C CYS A 85 -3.12 3.73 -13.71
N PRO A 86 -2.97 5.03 -13.40
CA PRO A 86 -2.88 6.06 -14.42
C PRO A 86 -1.71 5.70 -15.35
N LYS A 87 -2.00 5.59 -16.64
CA LYS A 87 -0.94 5.47 -17.65
C LYS A 87 -0.77 6.85 -18.24
N ASP A 88 0.18 7.61 -17.71
CA ASP A 88 0.82 8.71 -18.42
C ASP A 88 2.34 8.58 -18.23
#